data_AF-A0A2K0TSH2-F1
#
_entry.id   AF-A0A2K0TSH2-F1
#
_cell.length_a   1.000
_cell.length_b   1.000
_cell.length_c   1.000
_cell.angle_alpha   90.00
_cell.angle_beta   90.00
_cell.angle_gamma   90.00
#
_symmetry.space_group_name_H-M   'P 1'
#
loop_
_entity.id
_entity.type
_entity.pdbx_description
1 polymer ?
#
loop_
_entity_poly.entity_id
_entity_poly.type
_entity_poly.pdbx_seq_one_letter_code
_entity_poly.pdbx_strand_id
1 'polypeptide(L)'
;MANNDENDDENDDENDDDNNNKNDDEKDNRSYLESDYDNDDNCDESAYAGSGYCEVDSNVAAGTQSDGACFPALHTTNTQRWVDEVLELLFGLSVALFEELPIDERPDSMLAVLFSSILGYSKTRQSFLKARGFTTHLSALIYNQRLILLERALPVRPYLNLGIECRPWRNQLRQLNKVRKRFLVAGSASSFDEFFNLRNYGRVAAQSDSAPFLLHWSNDGQSVWWKDSLPFYMSQFRDLSRQLIQEAESLCDELMYGLEPTINLESIKDDVTNKQQGYSFVSDPANNLHHAYLELSRQACTQYTAVYRTNDTGSGRQLIDT
;
A
#
# COMPACT_ATOMS: atom_id res chain seq x y z
N MET A 1 -76.49 -36.46 -4.47
CA MET A 1 -76.99 -35.51 -5.48
C MET A 1 -75.76 -34.71 -5.92
N ALA A 2 -74.86 -35.26 -6.73
CA ALA A 2 -74.99 -35.54 -8.17
C ALA A 2 -75.28 -34.27 -8.98
N ASN A 3 -74.25 -33.71 -9.61
CA ASN A 3 -74.16 -33.66 -11.07
C ASN A 3 -72.70 -33.49 -11.51
N ASN A 4 -72.28 -34.44 -12.34
CA ASN A 4 -71.12 -34.39 -13.21
C ASN A 4 -71.35 -33.34 -14.30
N ASP A 5 -70.28 -32.82 -14.89
CA ASP A 5 -70.14 -32.83 -16.34
C ASP A 5 -68.66 -32.98 -16.70
N GLU A 6 -68.41 -34.11 -17.37
CA GLU A 6 -67.22 -34.46 -18.12
C GLU A 6 -67.14 -33.56 -19.37
N ASN A 7 -65.92 -33.31 -19.86
CA ASN A 7 -65.56 -33.62 -21.24
C ASN A 7 -64.05 -33.42 -21.44
N ASP A 8 -63.43 -34.55 -21.74
CA ASP A 8 -62.15 -34.69 -22.44
C ASP A 8 -62.24 -34.04 -23.83
N ASP A 9 -61.10 -33.62 -24.37
CA ASP A 9 -60.69 -34.02 -25.72
C ASP A 9 -59.24 -33.57 -25.97
N GLU A 10 -58.37 -34.57 -26.13
CA GLU A 10 -57.05 -34.48 -26.73
C GLU A 10 -57.18 -34.12 -28.21
N ASN A 11 -56.23 -33.35 -28.75
CA ASN A 11 -55.74 -33.52 -30.12
C ASN A 11 -54.34 -32.91 -30.25
N ASP A 12 -53.39 -33.79 -30.52
CA ASP A 12 -52.09 -33.50 -31.13
C ASP A 12 -52.28 -32.92 -32.53
N ASP A 13 -51.39 -32.00 -32.93
CA ASP A 13 -50.90 -31.93 -34.30
C ASP A 13 -49.61 -31.09 -34.34
N GLU A 14 -48.49 -31.78 -34.58
CA GLU A 14 -47.25 -31.19 -35.08
C GLU A 14 -47.47 -30.70 -36.52
N ASN A 15 -46.92 -29.53 -36.89
CA ASN A 15 -46.19 -29.30 -38.15
C ASN A 15 -45.72 -27.84 -38.29
N ASP A 16 -44.39 -27.71 -38.28
CA ASP A 16 -43.51 -27.03 -39.25
C ASP A 16 -43.83 -25.68 -39.92
N ASP A 17 -42.71 -24.98 -40.08
CA ASP A 17 -42.33 -24.04 -41.14
C ASP A 17 -42.66 -22.53 -41.02
N ASP A 18 -41.60 -21.84 -40.57
CA ASP A 18 -40.84 -20.84 -41.33
C ASP A 18 -41.44 -19.46 -41.67
N ASN A 19 -40.69 -18.49 -41.14
CA ASN A 19 -40.23 -17.25 -41.78
C ASN A 19 -41.04 -15.93 -41.66
N ASN A 20 -40.35 -15.00 -40.99
CA ASN A 20 -40.21 -13.57 -41.27
C ASN A 20 -41.38 -12.63 -40.95
N ASN A 21 -41.19 -11.79 -39.92
CA ASN A 21 -40.57 -10.46 -40.08
C ASN A 21 -41.03 -9.53 -38.95
N LYS A 22 -40.09 -9.07 -38.10
CA LYS A 22 -39.76 -7.64 -37.91
C LYS A 22 -38.90 -7.44 -36.66
N ASN A 23 -37.80 -6.75 -36.91
CA ASN A 23 -36.85 -6.17 -35.97
C ASN A 23 -37.54 -5.49 -34.78
N ASP A 24 -36.95 -5.63 -33.60
CA ASP A 24 -36.62 -4.47 -32.77
C ASP A 24 -35.40 -4.81 -31.90
N ASP A 25 -34.37 -3.98 -32.07
CA ASP A 25 -33.07 -4.04 -31.44
C ASP A 25 -33.13 -3.53 -29.99
N GLU A 26 -32.90 -4.39 -29.00
CA GLU A 26 -32.30 -3.96 -27.72
C GLU A 26 -31.34 -5.03 -27.20
N LYS A 27 -30.07 -4.92 -27.60
CA LYS A 27 -28.97 -5.69 -27.01
C LYS A 27 -28.60 -5.10 -25.66
N ASP A 28 -29.08 -5.74 -24.60
CA ASP A 28 -28.67 -5.48 -23.23
C ASP A 28 -27.25 -6.06 -22.99
N ASN A 29 -26.22 -5.25 -23.25
CA ASN A 29 -24.82 -5.65 -23.08
C ASN A 29 -24.30 -5.25 -21.69
N ARG A 30 -24.70 -5.99 -20.66
CA ARG A 30 -24.16 -5.87 -19.28
C ARG A 30 -23.18 -7.00 -18.93
N SER A 31 -22.22 -7.29 -19.80
CA SER A 31 -21.25 -8.37 -19.57
C SER A 31 -19.79 -8.01 -19.91
N TYR A 32 -19.37 -6.76 -19.68
CA TYR A 32 -17.97 -6.35 -19.92
C TYR A 32 -17.48 -5.36 -18.87
N LEU A 33 -17.43 -5.76 -17.60
CA LEU A 33 -16.66 -5.04 -16.58
C LEU A 33 -16.11 -6.02 -15.52
N GLU A 34 -15.42 -7.07 -15.97
CA GLU A 34 -14.69 -7.95 -15.04
C GLU A 34 -13.44 -8.54 -15.69
N SER A 35 -12.48 -7.68 -16.02
CA SER A 35 -11.06 -8.00 -16.02
C SER A 35 -10.29 -6.76 -16.47
N ASP A 36 -9.79 -5.96 -15.54
CA ASP A 36 -8.63 -5.08 -15.73
C ASP A 36 -8.09 -4.78 -14.33
N TYR A 37 -7.38 -5.75 -13.78
CA TYR A 37 -6.49 -5.55 -12.63
C TYR A 37 -5.21 -4.89 -13.15
N ASP A 38 -5.26 -3.59 -13.40
CA ASP A 38 -4.04 -2.79 -13.52
C ASP A 38 -3.49 -2.55 -12.13
N ASN A 39 -2.55 -3.42 -11.77
CA ASN A 39 -1.73 -3.36 -10.59
C ASN A 39 -0.68 -2.25 -10.79
N ASP A 40 -1.07 -1.01 -10.53
CA ASP A 40 -0.16 0.15 -10.51
C ASP A 40 -0.32 0.89 -9.18
N ASP A 41 -0.30 0.13 -8.09
CA ASP A 41 -0.13 0.63 -6.72
C ASP A 41 1.36 0.97 -6.49
N ASN A 42 1.82 2.05 -7.13
CA ASN A 42 2.88 2.87 -6.55
C ASN A 42 2.21 3.98 -5.73
N CYS A 43 1.43 3.55 -4.74
CA CYS A 43 0.96 4.41 -3.68
C CYS A 43 2.15 4.80 -2.81
N ASP A 44 2.50 6.08 -2.89
CA ASP A 44 3.44 6.79 -2.04
C ASP A 44 3.22 6.46 -0.55
N GLU A 45 4.01 5.51 -0.04
CA GLU A 45 4.10 5.09 1.37
C GLU A 45 4.48 6.27 2.31
N SER A 46 4.94 7.42 1.77
CA SER A 46 5.35 8.56 2.60
C SER A 46 4.19 9.34 3.21
N ALA A 47 2.95 9.13 2.76
CA ALA A 47 1.78 9.79 3.34
C ALA A 47 1.32 9.21 4.70
N TYR A 48 1.91 8.08 5.13
CA TYR A 48 1.57 7.41 6.40
C TYR A 48 2.63 7.54 7.49
N ALA A 49 3.72 8.27 7.26
CA ALA A 49 4.63 8.64 8.35
C ALA A 49 4.03 9.79 9.17
N GLY A 50 3.12 9.43 10.08
CA GLY A 50 2.71 10.28 11.19
C GLY A 50 3.92 10.60 12.06
N SER A 51 4.68 11.64 11.68
CA SER A 51 5.70 12.27 12.50
C SER A 51 5.02 13.02 13.65
N GLY A 52 4.57 12.27 14.65
CA GLY A 52 4.17 12.77 15.96
C GLY A 52 5.36 12.76 16.92
N TYR A 53 6.44 13.48 16.60
CA TYR A 53 7.43 13.87 17.58
C TYR A 53 7.04 15.26 18.09
N CYS A 54 6.38 15.30 19.24
CA CYS A 54 6.24 16.52 20.01
C CYS A 54 7.59 16.81 20.69
N GLU A 55 8.35 17.76 20.14
CA GLU A 55 9.44 18.40 20.87
C GLU A 55 8.83 19.18 22.03
N VAL A 56 8.89 18.60 23.23
CA VAL A 56 8.60 19.32 24.47
C VAL A 56 9.87 20.08 24.85
N ASP A 57 9.88 21.38 24.54
CA ASP A 57 10.87 22.33 25.02
C ASP A 57 10.93 22.31 26.56
N SER A 58 11.92 21.62 27.11
CA SER A 58 12.19 21.54 28.55
C SER A 58 13.43 22.35 28.88
N ASN A 59 13.30 23.68 28.81
CA ASN A 59 14.25 24.59 29.44
C ASN A 59 13.85 24.81 30.91
N VAL A 60 14.25 23.90 31.80
CA VAL A 60 14.34 24.20 33.24
C VAL A 60 15.69 23.72 33.76
N ALA A 61 16.50 24.69 34.14
CA ALA A 61 17.85 24.53 34.65
C ALA A 61 17.91 23.68 35.93
N ALA A 62 19.03 22.98 36.06
CA ALA A 62 19.39 22.11 37.16
C ALA A 62 19.38 22.78 38.54
N GLY A 63 19.02 22.02 39.57
CA GLY A 63 19.43 22.32 40.93
C GLY A 63 18.65 21.60 42.04
N THR A 64 19.33 20.66 42.69
CA THR A 64 19.17 20.23 44.10
C THR A 64 18.55 18.84 44.34
N GLN A 65 19.35 18.04 45.04
CA GLN A 65 19.12 16.69 45.56
C GLN A 65 17.87 16.61 46.45
N SER A 66 17.13 15.50 46.36
CA SER A 66 16.23 15.05 47.41
C SER A 66 15.88 13.57 47.22
N ASP A 67 16.16 12.83 48.28
CA ASP A 67 16.02 11.40 48.57
C ASP A 67 14.91 10.58 47.90
N GLY A 68 15.21 9.29 47.78
CA GLY A 68 14.34 8.25 47.24
C GLY A 68 12.98 8.16 47.95
N ALA A 69 11.94 8.29 47.15
CA ALA A 69 10.61 7.76 47.45
C ALA A 69 10.07 7.05 46.20
N CYS A 70 9.66 5.80 46.39
CA CYS A 70 9.09 4.90 45.41
C CYS A 70 7.79 5.44 44.80
N PHE A 71 7.85 6.20 43.70
CA PHE A 71 6.66 6.57 42.92
C PHE A 71 6.97 6.76 41.41
N PRO A 72 6.83 5.70 40.57
CA PRO A 72 6.33 5.94 39.21
C PRO A 72 5.39 4.88 38.62
N ALA A 73 5.06 3.80 39.33
CA ALA A 73 4.22 2.71 38.77
C ALA A 73 2.71 3.01 38.76
N LEU A 74 2.21 3.78 39.74
CA LEU A 74 0.77 4.08 39.89
C LEU A 74 0.26 5.16 38.94
N HIS A 75 1.13 6.12 38.56
CA HIS A 75 0.76 7.20 37.65
C HIS A 75 0.68 6.70 36.21
N THR A 76 1.62 5.85 35.79
CA THR A 76 1.62 5.21 34.47
C THR A 76 0.42 4.29 34.25
N THR A 77 0.01 3.52 35.27
CA THR A 77 -1.18 2.65 35.18
C THR A 77 -2.48 3.45 35.08
N ASN A 78 -2.58 4.57 35.78
CA ASN A 78 -3.76 5.43 35.69
C ASN A 78 -3.81 6.16 34.34
N THR A 79 -2.66 6.67 33.85
CA THR A 79 -2.56 7.27 32.51
C THR A 79 -2.97 6.30 31.42
N GLN A 80 -2.49 5.05 31.47
CA GLN A 80 -2.87 4.03 30.51
C GLN A 80 -4.38 3.74 30.53
N ARG A 81 -4.98 3.70 31.72
CA ARG A 81 -6.40 3.42 31.89
C ARG A 81 -7.30 4.50 31.27
N TRP A 82 -6.94 5.78 31.42
CA TRP A 82 -7.68 6.88 30.77
C TRP A 82 -7.53 6.86 29.26
N VAL A 83 -6.33 6.52 28.75
CA VAL A 83 -6.11 6.37 27.31
C VAL A 83 -6.99 5.24 26.74
N ASP A 84 -7.05 4.10 27.43
CA ASP A 84 -7.90 2.97 26.99
C ASP A 84 -9.39 3.35 26.98
N GLU A 85 -9.86 4.10 27.99
CA GLU A 85 -11.23 4.60 28.08
C GLU A 85 -11.55 5.58 26.94
N VAL A 86 -10.67 6.55 26.67
CA VAL A 86 -10.84 7.51 25.57
C VAL A 86 -10.87 6.80 24.22
N LEU A 87 -9.97 5.83 23.99
CA LEU A 87 -9.94 5.05 22.74
C LEU A 87 -11.21 4.22 22.56
N GLU A 88 -11.73 3.64 23.63
CA GLU A 88 -13.00 2.93 23.61
C GLU A 88 -14.17 3.86 23.27
N LEU A 89 -14.27 5.02 23.92
CA LEU A 89 -15.31 6.01 23.59
C LEU A 89 -15.19 6.53 22.16
N LEU A 90 -13.97 6.76 21.67
CA LEU A 90 -13.71 7.16 20.29
C LEU A 90 -14.16 6.08 19.30
N PHE A 91 -13.92 4.80 19.62
CA PHE A 91 -14.43 3.68 18.83
C PHE A 91 -15.97 3.68 18.81
N GLY A 92 -16.62 3.85 19.96
CA GLY A 92 -18.08 3.93 20.07
C GLY A 92 -18.66 5.10 19.26
N LEU A 93 -18.05 6.29 19.33
CA LEU A 93 -18.42 7.43 18.51
C LEU A 93 -18.28 7.13 17.01
N SER A 94 -17.16 6.51 16.62
CA SER A 94 -16.91 6.16 15.21
C SER A 94 -17.93 5.14 14.69
N VAL A 95 -18.30 4.15 15.50
CA VAL A 95 -19.38 3.20 15.18
C VAL A 95 -20.71 3.95 15.02
N ALA A 96 -21.06 4.85 15.95
CA ALA A 96 -22.31 5.60 15.89
C ALA A 96 -22.41 6.45 14.61
N LEU A 97 -21.31 7.10 14.19
CA LEU A 97 -21.24 7.85 12.94
C LEU A 97 -21.43 6.97 11.70
N PHE A 98 -20.94 5.73 11.72
CA PHE A 98 -21.04 4.81 10.58
C PHE A 98 -22.32 3.97 10.55
N GLU A 99 -22.98 3.78 11.70
CA GLU A 99 -24.29 3.13 11.83
C GLU A 99 -25.47 4.13 11.75
N GLU A 100 -25.18 5.43 11.60
CA GLU A 100 -26.17 6.48 11.40
C GLU A 100 -27.09 6.18 10.21
N LEU A 101 -28.38 6.44 10.38
CA LEU A 101 -29.39 6.30 9.34
C LEU A 101 -29.72 7.67 8.73
N PRO A 102 -30.00 7.72 7.42
CA PRO A 102 -30.37 8.97 6.77
C PRO A 102 -31.72 9.48 7.26
N ILE A 103 -31.82 10.80 7.45
CA ILE A 103 -33.07 11.53 7.66
C ILE A 103 -33.77 11.67 6.30
N ASP A 104 -35.08 11.39 6.26
CA ASP A 104 -35.91 11.47 5.05
C ASP A 104 -35.35 10.67 3.85
N GLU A 105 -34.65 9.56 4.14
CA GLU A 105 -33.99 8.71 3.13
C GLU A 105 -32.93 9.44 2.29
N ARG A 106 -32.47 10.61 2.74
CA ARG A 106 -31.47 11.38 2.02
C ARG A 106 -30.06 11.11 2.55
N PRO A 107 -29.13 10.64 1.70
CA PRO A 107 -27.81 10.25 2.18
C PRO A 107 -26.94 11.44 2.62
N ASP A 108 -27.20 12.63 2.08
CA ASP A 108 -26.54 13.89 2.43
C ASP A 108 -26.87 14.40 3.85
N SER A 109 -27.86 13.80 4.52
CA SER A 109 -28.19 14.11 5.91
C SER A 109 -27.28 13.41 6.93
N MET A 110 -26.56 12.35 6.53
CA MET A 110 -25.68 11.61 7.44
C MET A 110 -24.40 12.39 7.74
N LEU A 111 -23.98 12.46 9.01
CA LEU A 111 -22.79 13.18 9.44
C LEU A 111 -21.52 12.66 8.77
N ALA A 112 -21.40 11.35 8.56
CA ALA A 112 -20.26 10.77 7.86
C ALA A 112 -20.17 11.27 6.40
N VAL A 113 -21.32 11.43 5.73
CA VAL A 113 -21.39 11.96 4.35
C VAL A 113 -21.05 13.45 4.34
N LEU A 114 -21.62 14.23 5.27
CA LEU A 114 -21.27 15.65 5.43
C LEU A 114 -19.78 15.85 5.71
N PHE A 115 -19.20 15.04 6.59
CA PHE A 115 -17.76 15.05 6.86
C PHE A 115 -16.94 14.75 5.60
N SER A 116 -17.36 13.77 4.80
CA SER A 116 -16.71 13.48 3.52
C SER A 116 -16.76 14.68 2.58
N SER A 117 -17.84 15.46 2.56
CA SER A 117 -17.93 16.68 1.74
C SER A 117 -16.90 17.74 2.15
N ILE A 118 -16.60 17.86 3.46
CA ILE A 118 -15.51 18.71 3.96
C ILE A 118 -14.15 18.18 3.44
N LEU A 119 -14.03 16.86 3.33
CA LEU A 119 -13.01 16.11 2.58
C LEU A 119 -12.64 16.71 1.23
N GLY A 120 -13.67 17.18 0.52
CA GLY A 120 -13.59 17.66 -0.85
C GLY A 120 -13.02 19.06 -1.02
N TYR A 121 -12.62 19.77 0.05
CA TYR A 121 -12.02 21.09 -0.07
C TYR A 121 -10.49 21.02 -0.21
N SER A 122 -9.91 21.96 -0.97
CA SER A 122 -8.47 22.17 -1.00
C SER A 122 -7.93 22.59 0.38
N LYS A 123 -6.62 22.44 0.61
CA LYS A 123 -5.96 22.81 1.87
C LYS A 123 -6.23 24.26 2.30
N THR A 124 -6.31 25.18 1.34
CA THR A 124 -6.63 26.60 1.58
C THR A 124 -8.12 26.86 1.73
N ARG A 125 -8.97 25.85 1.48
CA ARG A 125 -10.45 25.90 1.52
C ARG A 125 -11.07 26.93 0.57
N GLN A 126 -10.31 27.34 -0.45
CA GLN A 126 -10.76 28.31 -1.45
C GLN A 126 -11.31 27.66 -2.72
N SER A 127 -11.15 26.34 -2.85
CA SER A 127 -11.59 25.58 -4.03
C SER A 127 -11.93 24.14 -3.65
N PHE A 128 -12.68 23.46 -4.50
CA PHE A 128 -12.90 22.02 -4.40
C PHE A 128 -11.73 21.24 -4.99
N LEU A 129 -11.49 20.04 -4.44
CA LEU A 129 -10.58 19.06 -5.01
C LEU A 129 -11.13 18.57 -6.35
N LYS A 130 -10.20 18.22 -7.26
CA LYS A 130 -10.54 17.46 -8.46
C LYS A 130 -11.09 16.08 -8.09
N ALA A 131 -11.83 15.45 -8.99
CA ALA A 131 -12.44 14.14 -8.73
C ALA A 131 -11.39 13.09 -8.33
N ARG A 132 -10.20 13.11 -8.95
CA ARG A 132 -9.07 12.25 -8.56
C ARG A 132 -8.60 12.47 -7.12
N GLY A 133 -8.61 13.72 -6.65
CA GLY A 133 -8.21 14.05 -5.28
C GLY A 133 -9.28 13.68 -4.26
N PHE A 134 -10.56 13.81 -4.60
CA PHE A 134 -11.64 13.49 -3.69
C PHE A 134 -11.88 11.97 -3.53
N THR A 135 -11.69 11.21 -4.61
CA THR A 135 -11.86 9.74 -4.60
C THR A 135 -10.88 9.01 -3.68
N THR A 136 -9.69 9.57 -3.43
CA THR A 136 -8.75 9.00 -2.45
C THR A 136 -9.29 9.12 -1.03
N HIS A 137 -9.87 10.27 -0.65
CA HIS A 137 -10.54 10.46 0.64
C HIS A 137 -11.72 9.50 0.82
N LEU A 138 -12.57 9.36 -0.20
CA LEU A 138 -13.67 8.38 -0.15
C LEU A 138 -13.16 6.95 0.00
N SER A 139 -12.07 6.58 -0.67
CA SER A 139 -11.46 5.25 -0.54
C SER A 139 -10.92 5.00 0.88
N ALA A 140 -10.28 6.00 1.48
CA ALA A 140 -9.85 5.93 2.87
C ALA A 140 -11.03 5.79 3.84
N LEU A 141 -12.12 6.54 3.64
CA LEU A 141 -13.33 6.43 4.48
C LEU A 141 -13.98 5.05 4.36
N ILE A 142 -14.13 4.52 3.14
CA ILE A 142 -14.64 3.16 2.88
C ILE A 142 -13.79 2.12 3.61
N TYR A 143 -12.46 2.25 3.56
CA TYR A 143 -11.55 1.33 4.23
C TYR A 143 -11.68 1.40 5.76
N ASN A 144 -11.63 2.60 6.34
CA ASN A 144 -11.77 2.81 7.78
C ASN A 144 -13.13 2.32 8.30
N GLN A 145 -14.22 2.63 7.58
CA GLN A 145 -15.56 2.16 7.93
C GLN A 145 -15.65 0.64 7.92
N ARG A 146 -15.04 -0.05 6.95
CA ARG A 146 -14.97 -1.52 6.94
C ARG A 146 -14.26 -2.06 8.18
N LEU A 147 -13.12 -1.49 8.57
CA LEU A 147 -12.39 -1.94 9.74
C LEU A 147 -13.17 -1.72 11.04
N ILE A 148 -13.75 -0.53 11.21
CA ILE A 148 -14.51 -0.17 12.40
C ILE A 148 -15.77 -1.03 12.53
N LEU A 149 -16.51 -1.23 11.43
CA LEU A 149 -17.69 -2.09 11.43
C LEU A 149 -17.34 -3.59 11.56
N LEU A 150 -16.16 -4.01 11.11
CA LEU A 150 -15.66 -5.37 11.34
C LEU A 150 -15.36 -5.60 12.82
N GLU A 151 -14.63 -4.68 13.46
CA GLU A 151 -14.37 -4.74 14.91
C GLU A 151 -15.68 -4.68 15.70
N ARG A 152 -16.64 -3.85 15.28
CA ARG A 152 -17.98 -3.79 15.87
C ARG A 152 -18.77 -5.09 15.75
N ALA A 153 -18.59 -5.82 14.65
CA ALA A 153 -19.29 -7.08 14.39
C ALA A 153 -18.64 -8.28 15.10
N LEU A 154 -17.30 -8.28 15.17
CA LEU A 154 -16.49 -9.35 15.75
C LEU A 154 -15.33 -8.78 16.60
N PRO A 155 -15.63 -8.19 17.76
CA PRO A 155 -14.63 -7.52 18.59
C PRO A 155 -13.52 -8.46 19.03
N VAL A 156 -12.26 -8.08 18.85
CA VAL A 156 -11.13 -8.92 19.30
C VAL A 156 -11.08 -8.98 20.82
N ARG A 157 -11.42 -7.86 21.47
CA ARG A 157 -11.46 -7.69 22.92
C ARG A 157 -12.82 -7.11 23.35
N PRO A 158 -13.23 -7.30 24.61
CA PRO A 158 -14.44 -6.65 25.10
C PRO A 158 -14.21 -5.14 25.25
N TYR A 159 -15.25 -4.36 24.96
CA TYR A 159 -15.32 -2.92 25.24
C TYR A 159 -16.35 -2.73 26.37
N LEU A 160 -15.85 -2.63 27.61
CA LEU A 160 -16.66 -2.67 28.83
C LEU A 160 -17.53 -1.42 29.03
N ASN A 161 -17.00 -0.24 28.70
CA ASN A 161 -17.72 1.03 28.79
C ASN A 161 -18.83 1.13 27.73
N LEU A 162 -18.65 0.47 26.58
CA LEU A 162 -19.66 0.39 25.53
C LEU A 162 -20.62 -0.81 25.69
N GLY A 163 -20.36 -1.71 26.64
CA GLY A 163 -21.14 -2.94 26.82
C GLY A 163 -21.05 -3.91 25.64
N ILE A 164 -19.93 -3.88 24.89
CA ILE A 164 -19.71 -4.76 23.74
C ILE A 164 -18.84 -5.95 24.18
N GLU A 165 -19.38 -7.15 24.03
CA GLU A 165 -18.67 -8.39 24.35
C GLU A 165 -17.64 -8.76 23.28
N CYS A 166 -16.59 -9.48 23.68
CA CYS A 166 -15.63 -10.05 22.73
C CYS A 166 -16.30 -11.07 21.78
N ARG A 167 -15.71 -11.26 20.60
CA ARG A 167 -16.24 -12.16 19.57
C ARG A 167 -16.46 -13.58 20.11
N PRO A 168 -17.62 -14.20 19.83
CA PRO A 168 -17.88 -15.57 20.24
C PRO A 168 -17.02 -16.55 19.43
N TRP A 169 -16.70 -17.72 19.98
CA TRP A 169 -15.97 -18.76 19.24
C TRP A 169 -16.81 -19.35 18.10
N ARG A 170 -18.13 -19.48 18.28
CA ARG A 170 -19.04 -20.05 17.27
C ARG A 170 -19.94 -18.96 16.67
N ASN A 171 -20.48 -19.22 15.49
CA ASN A 171 -21.44 -18.36 14.79
C ASN A 171 -20.93 -16.95 14.43
N GLN A 172 -19.61 -16.76 14.29
CA GLN A 172 -19.01 -15.48 13.91
C GLN A 172 -19.55 -14.97 12.57
N LEU A 173 -19.67 -15.84 11.57
CA LEU A 173 -20.23 -15.49 10.26
C LEU A 173 -21.67 -14.94 10.37
N ARG A 174 -22.47 -15.47 11.30
CA ARG A 174 -23.84 -14.99 11.53
C ARG A 174 -23.84 -13.58 12.12
N GLN A 175 -22.92 -13.28 13.04
CA GLN A 175 -22.79 -11.92 13.62
C GLN A 175 -22.27 -10.93 12.58
N LEU A 176 -21.21 -11.31 11.85
CA LEU A 176 -20.66 -10.51 10.76
C LEU A 176 -21.74 -10.16 9.72
N ASN A 177 -22.54 -11.15 9.31
CA ASN A 177 -23.57 -10.92 8.30
C ASN A 177 -24.69 -9.97 8.76
N LYS A 178 -24.96 -9.83 10.06
CA LYS A 178 -25.95 -8.84 10.54
C LYS A 178 -25.48 -7.42 10.24
N VAL A 179 -24.23 -7.12 10.61
CA VAL A 179 -23.62 -5.80 10.37
C VAL A 179 -23.39 -5.59 8.88
N ARG A 180 -22.79 -6.57 8.19
CA ARG A 180 -22.49 -6.49 6.76
C ARG A 180 -23.73 -6.20 5.93
N LYS A 181 -24.80 -6.99 6.08
CA LYS A 181 -26.03 -6.82 5.29
C LYS A 181 -26.73 -5.49 5.59
N ARG A 182 -26.58 -4.95 6.79
CA ARG A 182 -27.22 -3.71 7.19
C ARG A 182 -26.47 -2.47 6.74
N PHE A 183 -25.13 -2.50 6.67
CA PHE A 183 -24.34 -1.29 6.49
C PHE A 183 -23.29 -1.36 5.38
N LEU A 184 -22.87 -2.54 4.92
CA LEU A 184 -21.73 -2.72 3.99
C LEU A 184 -22.14 -3.34 2.65
N VAL A 185 -23.42 -3.33 2.30
CA VAL A 185 -23.94 -3.90 1.05
C VAL A 185 -24.49 -2.75 0.19
N ALA A 186 -24.34 -2.87 -1.13
CA ALA A 186 -24.91 -1.89 -2.05
C ALA A 186 -26.44 -1.77 -1.86
N GLY A 187 -26.95 -0.55 -1.83
CA GLY A 187 -28.36 -0.26 -1.57
C GLY A 187 -28.76 -0.32 -0.08
N SER A 188 -27.81 -0.37 0.86
CA SER A 188 -28.12 -0.42 2.29
C SER A 188 -28.56 0.91 2.90
N ALA A 189 -28.61 2.00 2.11
CA ALA A 189 -28.90 3.36 2.58
C ALA A 189 -28.02 3.75 3.78
N SER A 190 -26.74 3.39 3.73
CA SER A 190 -25.73 3.69 4.74
C SER A 190 -24.69 4.65 4.17
N SER A 191 -23.91 5.28 5.04
CA SER A 191 -22.77 6.11 4.61
C SER A 191 -21.77 5.35 3.75
N PHE A 192 -21.60 4.04 3.98
CA PHE A 192 -20.74 3.20 3.16
C PHE A 192 -21.21 3.11 1.71
N ASP A 193 -22.52 2.89 1.51
CA ASP A 193 -23.14 2.79 0.18
C ASP A 193 -23.00 4.12 -0.57
N GLU A 194 -23.26 5.23 0.13
CA GLU A 194 -23.08 6.57 -0.44
C GLU A 194 -21.62 6.86 -0.81
N PHE A 195 -20.66 6.57 0.06
CA PHE A 195 -19.23 6.72 -0.27
C PHE A 195 -18.84 5.88 -1.48
N PHE A 196 -19.36 4.65 -1.58
CA PHE A 196 -19.09 3.77 -2.70
C PHE A 196 -19.66 4.36 -4.01
N ASN A 197 -20.89 4.87 -3.98
CA ASN A 197 -21.54 5.52 -5.13
C ASN A 197 -20.79 6.79 -5.55
N LEU A 198 -20.49 7.69 -4.61
CA LEU A 198 -19.72 8.92 -4.85
C LEU A 198 -18.33 8.60 -5.41
N ARG A 199 -17.67 7.56 -4.91
CA ARG A 199 -16.34 7.17 -5.39
C ARG A 199 -16.41 6.64 -6.82
N ASN A 200 -17.40 5.80 -7.13
CA ASN A 200 -17.56 5.26 -8.48
C ASN A 200 -17.88 6.36 -9.48
N TYR A 201 -18.78 7.28 -9.12
CA TYR A 201 -19.05 8.49 -9.89
C TYR A 201 -17.76 9.32 -10.08
N GLY A 202 -17.03 9.56 -9.01
CA GLY A 202 -15.77 10.30 -9.02
C GLY A 202 -14.69 9.65 -9.88
N ARG A 203 -14.61 8.31 -9.95
CA ARG A 203 -13.66 7.61 -10.83
C ARG A 203 -13.95 7.87 -12.31
N VAL A 204 -15.22 7.87 -12.70
CA VAL A 204 -15.63 8.22 -14.07
C VAL A 204 -15.33 9.69 -14.34
N ALA A 205 -15.69 10.60 -13.42
CA ALA A 205 -15.39 12.02 -13.56
C ALA A 205 -13.87 12.31 -13.63
N ALA A 206 -13.05 11.55 -12.91
CA ALA A 206 -11.60 11.68 -12.90
C ALA A 206 -10.91 11.28 -14.21
N GLN A 207 -11.61 10.60 -15.13
CA GLN A 207 -11.11 10.37 -16.49
C GLN A 207 -11.10 11.66 -17.32
N SER A 208 -12.02 12.57 -17.01
CA SER A 208 -12.10 13.91 -17.61
C SER A 208 -11.20 14.93 -16.91
N ASP A 209 -10.67 14.61 -15.72
CA ASP A 209 -9.65 15.44 -15.08
C ASP A 209 -8.39 15.45 -15.96
N SER A 210 -7.89 16.64 -16.30
CA SER A 210 -6.60 16.77 -16.98
C SER A 210 -5.56 15.96 -16.21
N ALA A 211 -4.83 15.09 -16.93
CA ALA A 211 -3.81 14.25 -16.32
C ALA A 211 -2.92 15.10 -15.41
N PRO A 212 -2.66 14.67 -14.16
CA PRO A 212 -1.62 15.29 -13.37
C PRO A 212 -0.35 15.07 -14.20
N PHE A 213 0.18 16.15 -14.76
CA PHE A 213 1.50 16.12 -15.35
C PHE A 213 2.45 15.84 -14.19
N LEU A 214 2.73 14.55 -14.02
CA LEU A 214 3.65 14.07 -12.99
C LEU A 214 5.04 14.64 -13.26
N LEU A 215 5.36 14.86 -14.54
CA LEU A 215 6.59 15.46 -15.00
C LEU A 215 6.29 16.71 -15.83
N HIS A 216 6.92 17.82 -15.49
CA HIS A 216 6.99 19.02 -16.32
C HIS A 216 8.41 19.16 -16.84
N TRP A 217 8.58 19.39 -18.14
CA TRP A 217 9.88 19.64 -18.76
C TRP A 217 10.07 21.14 -18.95
N SER A 218 11.30 21.62 -18.82
CA SER A 218 11.63 22.99 -19.18
C SER A 218 11.53 23.15 -20.70
N ASN A 219 11.25 24.37 -21.17
CA ASN A 219 11.17 24.64 -22.61
C ASN A 219 12.48 24.31 -23.35
N ASP A 220 13.62 24.34 -22.65
CA ASP A 220 14.94 23.98 -23.17
C ASP A 220 15.29 22.48 -23.00
N GLY A 221 14.39 21.70 -22.39
CA GLY A 221 14.55 20.28 -22.12
C GLY A 221 15.69 19.92 -21.14
N GLN A 222 16.24 20.89 -20.40
CA GLN A 222 17.37 20.65 -19.49
C GLN A 222 16.96 20.26 -18.08
N SER A 223 15.72 20.54 -17.68
CA SER A 223 15.23 20.29 -16.33
C SER A 223 13.86 19.62 -16.35
N VAL A 224 13.67 18.68 -15.42
CA VAL A 224 12.42 17.96 -15.19
C VAL A 224 11.97 18.22 -13.76
N TRP A 225 10.73 18.69 -13.60
CA TRP A 225 10.10 18.83 -12.30
C TRP A 225 9.13 17.69 -12.07
N TRP A 226 9.13 17.15 -10.85
CA TRP A 226 8.11 16.22 -10.39
C TRP A 226 7.17 16.94 -9.42
N LYS A 227 5.93 17.23 -9.84
CA LYS A 227 4.99 18.03 -9.04
C LYS A 227 5.64 19.33 -8.52
N ASP A 228 5.67 19.51 -7.20
CA ASP A 228 6.25 20.64 -6.48
C ASP A 228 7.70 20.37 -5.99
N SER A 229 8.37 19.34 -6.53
CA SER A 229 9.74 19.00 -6.16
C SER A 229 10.76 20.00 -6.72
N LEU A 230 11.98 19.92 -6.19
CA LEU A 230 13.13 20.52 -6.85
C LEU A 230 13.32 19.92 -8.25
N PRO A 231 13.80 20.72 -9.22
CA PRO A 231 14.10 20.24 -10.56
C PRO A 231 15.25 19.23 -10.55
N PHE A 232 15.08 18.17 -11.33
CA PHE A 232 16.13 17.25 -11.71
C PHE A 232 16.73 17.67 -13.05
N TYR A 233 18.05 17.80 -13.12
CA TYR A 233 18.73 18.31 -14.31
C TYR A 233 19.24 17.18 -15.20
N MET A 234 19.16 17.35 -16.52
CA MET A 234 19.67 16.38 -17.49
C MET A 234 21.19 16.19 -17.41
N SER A 235 21.94 17.17 -16.87
CA SER A 235 23.35 16.99 -16.52
C SER A 235 23.53 15.91 -15.45
N GLN A 236 22.76 15.99 -14.36
CA GLN A 236 22.77 15.00 -13.28
C GLN A 236 22.36 13.62 -13.80
N PHE A 237 21.35 13.55 -14.67
CA PHE A 237 20.96 12.29 -15.32
C PHE A 237 22.09 11.68 -16.16
N ARG A 238 22.79 12.51 -16.94
CA ARG A 238 23.94 12.06 -17.74
C ARG A 238 25.14 11.67 -16.88
N ASP A 239 25.32 12.32 -15.75
CA ASP A 239 26.37 11.99 -14.79
C ASP A 239 26.05 10.70 -14.02
N LEU A 240 24.77 10.34 -13.84
CA LEU A 240 24.36 9.10 -13.18
C LEU A 240 24.99 7.86 -13.84
N SER A 241 25.00 7.77 -15.17
CA SER A 241 25.62 6.62 -15.85
C SER A 241 27.12 6.54 -15.59
N ARG A 242 27.81 7.70 -15.56
CA ARG A 242 29.23 7.76 -15.20
C ARG A 242 29.44 7.32 -13.75
N GLN A 243 28.62 7.79 -12.82
CA GLN A 243 28.71 7.41 -11.41
C GLN A 243 28.47 5.90 -11.23
N LEU A 244 27.45 5.34 -11.89
CA LEU A 244 27.18 3.91 -11.84
C LEU A 244 28.34 3.06 -12.39
N ILE A 245 28.97 3.51 -13.48
CA ILE A 245 30.16 2.85 -14.02
C ILE A 245 31.32 2.92 -13.00
N GLN A 246 31.59 4.09 -12.44
CA GLN A 246 32.66 4.27 -11.45
C GLN A 246 32.45 3.43 -10.19
N GLU A 247 31.23 3.37 -9.68
CA GLU A 247 30.88 2.53 -8.53
C GLU A 247 31.00 1.03 -8.88
N ALA A 248 30.57 0.63 -10.09
CA ALA A 248 30.73 -0.74 -10.55
C ALA A 248 32.20 -1.13 -10.72
N GLU A 249 33.03 -0.24 -11.30
CA GLU A 249 34.48 -0.42 -11.42
C GLU A 249 35.13 -0.56 -10.04
N SER A 250 34.82 0.35 -9.11
CA SER A 250 35.32 0.30 -7.73
C SER A 250 34.93 -0.99 -7.02
N LEU A 251 33.68 -1.43 -7.17
CA LEU A 251 33.19 -2.67 -6.57
C LEU A 251 33.86 -3.89 -7.21
N CYS A 252 34.06 -3.88 -8.54
CA CYS A 252 34.80 -4.92 -9.24
C CYS A 252 36.24 -5.00 -8.72
N ASP A 253 36.95 -3.87 -8.58
CA ASP A 253 38.31 -3.84 -8.05
C ASP A 253 38.39 -4.41 -6.62
N GLU A 254 37.42 -4.05 -5.77
CA GLU A 254 37.30 -4.58 -4.41
C GLU A 254 37.07 -6.10 -4.41
N LEU A 255 36.10 -6.58 -5.19
CA LEU A 255 35.76 -8.00 -5.29
C LEU A 255 36.87 -8.84 -5.92
N MET A 256 37.70 -8.22 -6.75
CA MET A 256 38.83 -8.88 -7.39
C MET A 256 40.09 -8.91 -6.52
N TYR A 257 40.12 -8.25 -5.36
CA TYR A 257 41.29 -8.19 -4.47
C TYR A 257 42.58 -7.77 -5.21
N GLY A 258 42.45 -6.80 -6.12
CA GLY A 258 43.55 -6.33 -6.99
C GLY A 258 44.06 -7.37 -8.00
N LEU A 259 43.31 -8.44 -8.25
CA LEU A 259 43.56 -9.35 -9.38
C LEU A 259 43.08 -8.68 -10.67
N GLU A 260 44.00 -8.48 -11.61
CA GLU A 260 43.66 -8.01 -12.97
C GLU A 260 43.77 -9.18 -13.96
N PRO A 261 42.69 -9.96 -14.16
CA PRO A 261 42.73 -11.07 -15.10
C PRO A 261 42.74 -10.54 -16.54
N THR A 262 43.68 -11.04 -17.35
CA THR A 262 43.75 -10.73 -18.78
C THR A 262 42.75 -11.60 -19.57
N ILE A 263 41.46 -11.33 -19.38
CA ILE A 263 40.39 -12.02 -20.10
C ILE A 263 39.94 -11.15 -21.27
N ASN A 264 39.99 -11.71 -22.49
CA ASN A 264 39.38 -11.06 -23.64
C ASN A 264 37.85 -11.27 -23.59
N LEU A 265 37.13 -10.26 -23.10
CA LEU A 265 35.67 -10.29 -22.99
C LEU A 265 34.97 -10.49 -24.34
N GLU A 266 35.57 -10.06 -25.47
CA GLU A 266 34.98 -10.28 -26.80
C GLU A 266 34.93 -11.76 -27.21
N SER A 267 35.80 -12.59 -26.61
CA SER A 267 35.88 -14.03 -26.88
C SER A 267 34.98 -14.88 -25.97
N ILE A 268 34.37 -14.27 -24.96
CA ILE A 268 33.47 -14.95 -24.03
C ILE A 268 32.15 -15.29 -24.73
N LYS A 269 31.77 -16.55 -24.65
CA LYS A 269 30.47 -17.06 -25.10
C LYS A 269 29.51 -17.15 -23.92
N ASP A 270 28.34 -16.56 -24.08
CA ASP A 270 27.24 -16.71 -23.12
C ASP A 270 25.94 -16.99 -23.88
N ASP A 271 25.17 -17.95 -23.39
CA ASP A 271 23.82 -18.26 -23.88
C ASP A 271 22.80 -17.85 -22.83
N VAL A 272 22.42 -16.57 -22.88
CA VAL A 272 21.40 -15.98 -22.00
C VAL A 272 20.01 -16.61 -22.15
N THR A 273 19.78 -17.42 -23.20
CA THR A 273 18.52 -18.12 -23.43
C THR A 273 18.49 -19.51 -22.79
N ASN A 274 19.66 -20.03 -22.38
CA ASN A 274 19.77 -21.32 -21.72
C ASN A 274 19.26 -21.24 -20.28
N LYS A 275 18.14 -21.92 -20.03
CA LYS A 275 17.50 -21.99 -18.70
C LYS A 275 17.83 -23.26 -17.92
N GLN A 276 18.82 -24.05 -18.36
CA GLN A 276 19.22 -25.24 -17.64
C GLN A 276 19.82 -24.86 -16.27
N GLN A 277 19.38 -25.59 -15.24
CA GLN A 277 19.84 -25.35 -13.88
C GLN A 277 21.36 -25.60 -13.78
N GLY A 278 22.10 -24.60 -13.29
CA GLY A 278 23.56 -24.68 -13.13
C GLY A 278 24.37 -24.21 -14.35
N TYR A 279 23.72 -23.78 -15.44
CA TYR A 279 24.41 -23.12 -16.54
C TYR A 279 24.84 -21.70 -16.17
N SER A 280 26.05 -21.32 -16.59
CA SER A 280 26.64 -19.98 -16.51
C SER A 280 27.69 -19.87 -17.62
N PHE A 281 27.99 -18.67 -18.12
CA PHE A 281 29.14 -18.49 -19.02
C PHE A 281 30.46 -19.03 -18.44
N VAL A 282 30.59 -19.10 -17.11
CA VAL A 282 31.78 -19.69 -16.45
C VAL A 282 31.91 -21.19 -16.71
N SER A 283 30.78 -21.89 -16.90
CA SER A 283 30.75 -23.34 -17.18
C SER A 283 30.79 -23.67 -18.67
N ASP A 284 30.80 -22.68 -19.57
CA ASP A 284 31.01 -22.92 -21.00
C ASP A 284 32.48 -23.34 -21.27
N PRO A 285 32.73 -24.53 -21.85
CA PRO A 285 34.07 -25.01 -22.14
C PRO A 285 34.88 -24.07 -23.04
N ALA A 286 34.23 -23.27 -23.89
CA ALA A 286 34.90 -22.34 -24.78
C ALA A 286 35.58 -21.17 -24.04
N ASN A 287 35.10 -20.84 -22.83
CA ASN A 287 35.56 -19.69 -22.06
C ASN A 287 36.79 -19.99 -21.18
N ASN A 288 37.08 -21.27 -20.91
CA ASN A 288 38.20 -21.69 -20.07
C ASN A 288 38.22 -21.06 -18.66
N LEU A 289 37.05 -20.66 -18.13
CA LEU A 289 36.93 -19.98 -16.83
C LEU A 289 36.68 -20.93 -15.64
N HIS A 290 36.57 -22.23 -15.89
CA HIS A 290 36.16 -23.22 -14.88
C HIS A 290 37.00 -23.20 -13.60
N HIS A 291 38.28 -22.86 -13.71
CA HIS A 291 39.22 -22.80 -12.58
C HIS A 291 39.62 -21.37 -12.19
N ALA A 292 39.07 -20.33 -12.84
CA ALA A 292 39.45 -18.94 -12.59
C ALA A 292 39.18 -18.51 -11.14
N TYR A 293 38.15 -19.07 -10.51
CA TYR A 293 37.82 -18.80 -9.11
C TYR A 293 38.92 -19.23 -8.12
N LEU A 294 39.77 -20.22 -8.47
CA LEU A 294 40.87 -20.67 -7.62
C LEU A 294 41.95 -19.59 -7.50
N GLU A 295 42.21 -18.88 -8.60
CA GLU A 295 43.19 -17.79 -8.61
C GLU A 295 42.69 -16.57 -7.83
N LEU A 296 41.41 -16.24 -7.99
CA LEU A 296 40.75 -15.22 -7.18
C LEU A 296 40.75 -15.59 -5.68
N SER A 297 40.44 -16.85 -5.35
CA SER A 297 40.49 -17.35 -3.97
C SER A 297 41.90 -17.27 -3.38
N ARG A 298 42.93 -17.62 -4.17
CA ARG A 298 44.33 -17.49 -3.76
C ARG A 298 44.68 -16.02 -3.47
N GLN A 299 44.27 -15.10 -4.34
CA GLN A 299 44.50 -13.67 -4.20
C GLN A 299 43.78 -13.07 -2.97
N ALA A 300 42.53 -13.46 -2.75
CA ALA A 300 41.77 -13.06 -1.57
C ALA A 300 42.50 -13.48 -0.28
N CYS A 301 43.00 -14.72 -0.22
CA CYS A 301 43.76 -15.21 0.94
C CYS A 301 45.09 -14.47 1.14
N THR A 302 45.84 -14.16 0.07
CA THR A 302 47.12 -13.46 0.17
C THR A 302 46.95 -12.01 0.60
N GLN A 303 45.98 -11.27 0.05
CA GLN A 303 45.67 -9.91 0.49
C GLN A 303 45.21 -9.88 1.96
N TYR A 304 44.36 -10.83 2.38
CA TYR A 304 43.94 -10.91 3.77
C TYR A 304 45.15 -11.11 4.70
N THR A 305 46.07 -12.03 4.40
CA THR A 305 47.30 -12.21 5.20
C THR A 305 48.27 -11.03 5.17
N ALA A 306 48.30 -10.23 4.09
CA ALA A 306 49.13 -9.03 4.02
C ALA A 306 48.63 -7.94 4.98
N VAL A 307 47.30 -7.77 5.10
CA VAL A 307 46.67 -6.84 6.05
C VAL A 307 46.93 -7.22 7.51
N TYR A 308 47.03 -8.51 7.85
CA TYR A 308 47.40 -8.95 9.20
C TYR A 308 48.90 -8.86 9.51
N ARG A 309 49.78 -9.00 8.51
CA ARG A 309 51.24 -8.87 8.72
C ARG A 309 51.68 -7.42 8.94
N THR A 310 50.99 -6.44 8.37
CA THR A 310 51.30 -5.01 8.60
C THR A 310 50.87 -4.51 9.98
N ASN A 311 49.99 -5.23 10.67
CA ASN A 311 49.50 -4.86 12.01
C ASN A 311 50.36 -5.44 13.16
N ASP A 312 51.26 -6.39 12.88
CA ASP A 312 52.02 -7.13 13.91
C ASP A 312 53.47 -6.63 14.07
N THR A 313 53.96 -5.74 13.19
CA THR A 313 55.31 -5.15 13.28
C THR A 313 55.36 -3.78 13.97
N GLY A 314 54.29 -3.37 14.66
CA GLY A 314 54.12 -2.01 15.17
C GLY A 314 53.74 -1.89 16.66
N SER A 315 54.31 -2.71 17.56
CA SER A 315 54.16 -2.45 19.00
C SER A 315 55.38 -2.83 19.82
N GLY A 316 56.47 -2.10 19.60
CA GLY A 316 57.59 -1.98 20.55
C GLY A 316 57.60 -0.58 21.16
N ARG A 317 56.80 -0.35 22.20
CA ARG A 317 56.80 0.92 22.97
C ARG A 317 58.16 1.12 23.63
N GLN A 318 58.93 2.12 23.18
CA GLN A 318 59.94 2.77 24.01
C GLN A 318 59.23 3.62 25.06
N LEU A 319 59.45 3.28 26.33
CA LEU A 319 59.22 4.15 27.47
C LEU A 319 60.27 5.27 27.44
N ILE A 320 59.83 6.52 27.40
CA ILE A 320 60.68 7.68 27.68
C ILE A 320 60.18 8.25 29.01
N ASP A 321 61.06 8.14 30.01
CA ASP A 321 61.03 8.89 31.25
C ASP A 321 61.28 10.39 30.99
N THR A 322 60.66 11.19 31.85
CA THR A 322 60.75 12.66 32.07
C THR A 322 60.06 13.60 31.09
#